data_AF-A0A3S5A680-F1
#
_entry.id   AF-A0A3S5A680-F1
#
_cell.length_a   1.000
_cell.length_b   1.000
_cell.length_c   1.000
_cell.angle_alpha   90.00
_cell.angle_beta   90.00
_cell.angle_gamma   90.00
#
_symmetry.space_group_name_H-M   'P 1'
#
loop_
_entity.id
_entity.type
_entity.pdbx_description
1 polymer ?
#
loop_
_entity_poly.entity_id
_entity_poly.type
_entity_poly.pdbx_seq_one_letter_code
_entity_poly.pdbx_strand_id
1 'polypeptide(L)' 'MGARGAVKIIFRGGDANTQLKHEEEYIDAFANPFPAATRGFVDDIIEPRQTRMRLCADLEMLANKEIKAPWKKHANMPL' A
#
# COMPACT_ATOMS: atom_id res chain seq x y z
N MET A 1 5.15 -4.64 -6.26
CA MET A 1 6.38 -5.00 -7.01
C MET A 1 7.47 -3.97 -6.70
N GLY A 2 8.75 -4.32 -6.79
CA GLY A 2 9.85 -3.36 -6.57
C GLY A 2 10.17 -2.51 -7.79
N ALA A 3 10.81 -1.36 -7.58
CA ALA A 3 11.14 -0.36 -8.62
C ALA A 3 11.91 -0.98 -9.80
N ARG A 4 12.99 -1.71 -9.52
CA ARG A 4 13.78 -2.43 -10.54
C ARG A 4 12.93 -3.33 -11.44
N GLY A 5 12.01 -4.08 -10.84
CA GLY A 5 11.11 -4.97 -11.57
C GLY A 5 10.12 -4.20 -12.44
N ALA A 6 9.59 -3.09 -11.93
CA ALA A 6 8.67 -2.23 -12.66
C ALA A 6 9.35 -1.56 -13.84
N VAL A 7 10.53 -0.97 -13.63
CA VAL A 7 11.31 -0.28 -14.65
C VAL A 7 11.74 -1.23 -15.76
N LYS A 8 12.17 -2.46 -15.45
CA LYS A 8 12.49 -3.47 -16.47
C LYS A 8 11.32 -3.83 -17.39
N ILE A 9 10.09 -3.76 -16.87
CA ILE A 9 8.88 -4.04 -17.65
C ILE A 9 8.47 -2.80 -18.47
N ILE A 10 8.47 -1.61 -17.83
CA ILE A 10 8.04 -0.35 -18.44
C ILE A 10 9.03 0.10 -19.52
N PHE A 11 10.34 0.06 -19.22
CA PHE A 11 11.44 0.51 -20.09
C PHE A 11 12.19 -0.69 -20.70
N ARG A 12 11.43 -1.71 -21.10
CA ARG A 12 12.00 -2.93 -21.69
C ARG A 12 12.80 -2.61 -22.95
N GLY A 13 14.01 -3.17 -23.04
CA GLY A 13 14.91 -2.96 -24.19
C GLY A 13 15.86 -1.77 -24.07
N GLY A 14 15.77 -0.98 -22.98
CA GLY A 14 16.75 0.07 -22.67
C GLY A 14 18.10 -0.47 -22.20
N ASP A 15 19.14 0.33 -22.35
CA ASP A 15 20.48 0.07 -21.85
C ASP A 15 20.55 0.17 -20.31
N ALA A 16 21.62 -0.39 -19.73
CA ALA A 16 21.76 -0.49 -18.27
C ALA A 16 21.80 0.88 -17.57
N ASN A 17 22.39 1.91 -18.19
CA ASN A 17 22.48 3.23 -17.59
C ASN A 17 21.12 3.93 -17.57
N THR A 18 20.36 3.82 -18.67
CA THR A 18 18.99 4.33 -18.73
C THR A 18 18.07 3.63 -17.72
N GLN A 19 18.23 2.32 -17.52
CA GLN A 19 17.45 1.59 -16.52
C GLN A 19 17.76 2.02 -15.08
N LEU A 20 19.03 2.24 -14.74
CA LEU A 20 19.41 2.72 -13.40
C LEU A 20 18.80 4.10 -13.11
N LYS A 21 18.88 5.01 -14.07
CA LYS A 21 18.28 6.35 -13.94
C LYS A 21 16.77 6.27 -13.69
N HIS A 22 16.06 5.48 -14.49
CA HIS A 22 14.62 5.31 -14.29
C HIS A 22 14.26 4.55 -13.01
N GLU A 23 15.14 3.69 -12.49
CA GLU A 23 14.94 3.04 -11.18
C GLU A 23 14.92 4.07 -10.05
N GLU A 24 15.87 5.00 -10.03
CA GLU A 24 15.92 6.10 -9.04
C GLU A 24 14.69 7.00 -9.15
N GLU A 25 14.37 7.47 -10.36
CA GLU A 25 13.17 8.30 -10.60
C GLU A 25 11.88 7.59 -10.17
N TYR A 26 11.79 6.28 -10.40
CA TYR A 26 10.62 5.50 -10.01
C TYR A 26 10.51 5.35 -8.49
N ILE A 27 11.63 5.19 -7.79
CA ILE A 27 11.64 5.13 -6.32
C ILE A 27 11.11 6.44 -5.76
N ASP A 28 11.64 7.57 -6.22
CA ASP A 28 11.25 8.88 -5.71
C ASP A 28 9.78 9.19 -6.01
N ALA A 29 9.28 8.82 -7.19
CA ALA A 29 7.91 9.09 -7.58
C ALA A 29 6.88 8.13 -6.94
N PHE A 30 7.22 6.84 -6.81
CA PHE A 30 6.22 5.79 -6.52
C PHE A 30 6.52 4.94 -5.28
N ALA A 31 7.76 4.86 -4.81
CA ALA A 31 8.12 4.03 -3.65
C ALA A 31 7.99 4.80 -2.32
N ASN A 32 6.96 5.62 -2.22
CA ASN A 32 6.64 6.44 -1.06
C ASN A 32 5.11 6.36 -0.79
N PRO A 33 4.62 6.80 0.38
CA PRO A 33 3.21 6.62 0.74
C PRO A 33 2.25 7.59 0.02
N PHE A 34 2.74 8.67 -0.60
CA PHE A 34 1.89 9.75 -1.12
C PHE A 34 0.96 9.31 -2.26
N PRO A 35 1.39 8.53 -3.28
CA PRO A 35 0.49 8.02 -4.31
C PRO A 35 -0.68 7.20 -3.77
N ALA A 36 -0.49 6.49 -2.65
CA ALA A 36 -1.55 5.71 -2.00
C ALA A 36 -2.50 6.61 -1.19
N ALA A 37 -1.95 7.61 -0.50
CA ALA A 37 -2.73 8.59 0.27
C ALA A 37 -3.64 9.44 -0.64
N THR A 38 -3.14 9.92 -1.78
CA THR A 38 -3.94 10.70 -2.75
C THR A 38 -5.16 9.93 -3.27
N ARG A 39 -5.11 8.59 -3.28
CA ARG A 39 -6.20 7.73 -3.71
C ARG A 39 -7.13 7.28 -2.57
N GLY A 40 -6.83 7.66 -1.33
CA GLY A 40 -7.58 7.23 -0.14
C GLY A 40 -7.39 5.74 0.20
N PHE A 41 -6.30 5.11 -0.27
CA PHE A 41 -5.96 3.74 0.15
C PHE A 41 -5.27 3.71 1.52
N VAL A 42 -4.67 4.83 1.91
CA VAL A 42 -4.09 5.08 3.22
C VAL A 42 -4.78 6.31 3.78
N ASP A 43 -5.36 6.18 4.97
CA ASP A 43 -6.15 7.25 5.59
C ASP A 43 -5.27 8.39 6.14
N ASP A 44 -4.08 8.09 6.67
CA ASP A 44 -3.18 9.08 7.27
C ASP A 44 -1.70 8.65 7.19
N ILE A 45 -0.78 9.62 7.13
CA ILE A 45 0.68 9.42 7.20
C ILE A 45 1.14 9.98 8.55
N ILE A 46 1.47 9.10 9.48
CA ILE A 46 1.74 9.46 10.88
C ILE A 46 3.21 9.35 11.26
N GLU A 47 3.60 10.07 12.32
CA GLU A 47 4.90 9.88 12.95
C GLU A 47 4.97 8.51 13.64
N PRO A 48 6.09 7.76 13.56
CA PRO A 48 6.17 6.41 14.13
C PRO A 48 5.81 6.33 15.62
N ARG A 49 6.17 7.36 16.41
CA ARG A 49 5.85 7.43 17.85
C ARG A 49 4.34 7.58 18.15
N GLN A 50 3.54 8.06 17.20
CA GLN A 50 2.10 8.27 17.37
C GLN A 50 1.27 7.00 17.18
N THR A 51 1.87 5.94 16.63
CA THR A 51 1.20 4.67 16.30
C THR A 51 0.31 4.14 17.42
N ARG A 52 0.82 4.06 18.65
CA ARG A 52 0.03 3.55 19.80
C ARG A 52 -1.21 4.38 20.07
N MET A 53 -1.06 5.71 20.09
CA MET A 53 -2.16 6.63 20.35
C MET A 53 -3.25 6.51 19.29
N ARG A 54 -2.86 6.49 18.01
CA ARG A 54 -3.78 6.35 16.87
C ARG A 54 -4.53 5.02 16.94
N LEU A 55 -3.82 3.90 17.13
CA LEU A 55 -4.44 2.58 17.25
C LEU A 55 -5.45 2.50 18.40
N CYS A 56 -5.14 3.06 19.57
CA CYS A 56 -6.07 3.07 20.69
C CYS A 56 -7.36 3.84 20.36
N ALA A 57 -7.25 5.03 19.77
CA ALA A 57 -8.40 5.83 19.37
C ALA A 57 -9.24 5.15 18.27
N ASP A 58 -8.59 4.54 17.27
CA ASP A 58 -9.28 3.85 16.19
C ASP A 58 -10.05 2.63 16.70
N LEU A 59 -9.47 1.85 17.61
CA LEU A 59 -10.13 0.70 18.22
C LEU A 59 -11.33 1.11 19.10
N GLU A 60 -11.22 2.20 19.85
CA GLU A 60 -12.33 2.74 20.66
C GLU A 60 -13.49 3.19 19.76
N MET A 61 -13.20 3.91 18.68
CA MET A 61 -14.19 4.36 17.69
C MET A 61 -14.86 3.18 16.96
N LEU A 62 -14.11 2.12 16.66
CA LEU A 62 -14.61 0.93 15.96
C LEU A 62 -15.27 -0.11 16.88
N ALA A 63 -15.33 0.12 18.20
CA ALA A 63 -15.76 -0.87 19.19
C ALA A 63 -17.18 -1.44 18.94
N ASN A 64 -18.07 -0.65 18.35
CA ASN A 64 -19.48 -1.03 18.10
C ASN A 64 -19.78 -1.29 16.62
N LYS A 65 -18.76 -1.51 15.79
CA LYS A 65 -18.93 -1.74 14.34
C LYS A 65 -19.52 -3.12 14.07
N GLU A 66 -20.75 -3.15 13.57
CA GLU A 66 -21.41 -4.37 13.09
C GLU A 66 -21.42 -4.44 11.55
N ILE A 67 -20.99 -5.56 10.97
CA ILE A 67 -21.07 -5.83 9.53
C ILE A 67 -21.79 -7.15 9.30
N LYS A 68 -22.80 -7.16 8.42
CA LYS A 68 -23.52 -8.37 8.02
C LYS A 68 -22.90 -8.96 6.77
N ALA A 69 -22.49 -10.23 6.87
CA ALA A 69 -22.05 -11.01 5.72
C ALA A 69 -23.24 -11.70 5.03
N PRO A 70 -23.15 -12.01 3.71
CA PRO A 70 -24.15 -12.83 3.03
C PRO A 70 -24.30 -14.21 3.70
N TRP A 71 -25.54 -14.71 3.77
CA TRP A 71 -25.83 -16.02 4.36
C TRP A 71 -25.20 -17.16 3.54
N LYS A 72 -24.57 -18.10 4.25
CA LYS A 72 -23.99 -19.34 3.71
C LYS A 72 -23.82 -20.35 4.84
N LYS A 73 -23.80 -21.65 4.53
CA LYS A 73 -23.53 -22.71 5.52
C LYS A 73 -22.11 -22.59 6.10
N HIS A 74 -21.12 -22.40 5.23
CA HIS A 74 -19.72 -22.16 5.57
C HIS A 74 -19.00 -21.48 4.39
N ALA A 75 -17.79 -20.99 4.61
CA ALA A 75 -16.91 -20.55 3.53
C ALA A 75 -16.28 -21.74 2.79
N ASN A 76 -15.72 -21.49 1.60
CA ASN A 76 -14.94 -22.46 0.84
C ASN A 76 -13.54 -21.86 0.58
N MET A 77 -12.72 -21.81 1.63
CA MET A 77 -11.35 -21.28 1.52
C MET A 77 -10.47 -22.30 0.74
N PRO A 78 -9.53 -21.86 -0.11
CA PRO A 78 -8.56 -22.75 -0.74
C PRO A 78 -7.85 -23.63 0.30
N LEU A 79 -7.74 -24.93 0.02
CA LEU A 79 -6.99 -25.90 0.83
C LEU A 79 -5.54 -26.01 0.36
#